data_AF-A0A8C4RCK1-F1
#
_entry.id   AF-A0A8C4RCK1-F1
#
_cell.length_a   1.000
_cell.length_b   1.000
_cell.length_c   1.000
_cell.angle_alpha   90.00
_cell.angle_beta   90.00
_cell.angle_gamma   90.00
#
_symmetry.space_group_name_H-M   'P 1'
#
loop_
_entity.id
_entity.type
_entity.pdbx_description
1 polymer ?
#
loop_
_entity_poly.entity_id
_entity_poly.type
_entity_poly.pdbx_seq_one_letter_code
_entity_poly.pdbx_strand_id
1 'polypeptide(L)'
;IFKSTALLINPSHHTPLLEGDNCLRTSDCAPGYCCARHFWDKICKRMPKEGEVCSKRGRKEVPQSHELFQRCECSPGLSCRLQSDNKDKQNSRLRVCLRTFTFFKR
;
A
#
# COMPACT_ATOMS: atom_id res chain seq x y z
N ILE A 1 -44.81 -4.52 0.20
CA ILE A 1 -44.22 -5.42 -0.83
C ILE A 1 -43.20 -4.62 -1.64
N PHE A 2 -42.06 -4.30 -1.03
CA PHE A 2 -40.91 -3.80 -1.78
C PHE A 2 -39.76 -4.73 -1.46
N LYS A 3 -39.57 -5.73 -2.31
CA LYS A 3 -38.37 -6.57 -2.30
C LYS A 3 -37.22 -5.69 -2.76
N SER A 4 -36.61 -4.98 -1.81
CA SER A 4 -35.37 -4.24 -2.01
C SER A 4 -34.22 -5.25 -2.07
N THR A 5 -34.13 -5.97 -3.20
CA THR A 5 -33.00 -6.84 -3.53
C THR A 5 -31.84 -5.93 -3.99
N ALA A 6 -31.28 -5.19 -3.04
CA ALA A 6 -30.04 -4.50 -3.23
C ALA A 6 -28.91 -5.54 -3.23
N LEU A 7 -28.33 -5.73 -4.41
CA LEU A 7 -26.94 -6.14 -4.63
C LEU A 7 -26.60 -7.60 -4.26
N LEU A 8 -26.47 -8.40 -5.32
CA LEU A 8 -25.75 -9.66 -5.35
C LEU A 8 -24.26 -9.43 -5.02
N ILE A 9 -23.94 -9.31 -3.74
CA ILE A 9 -22.57 -9.46 -3.24
C ILE A 9 -22.61 -10.76 -2.45
N ASN A 10 -22.11 -11.84 -3.04
CA ASN A 10 -21.87 -13.09 -2.31
C ASN A 10 -20.96 -12.77 -1.12
N PRO A 11 -21.46 -12.74 0.12
CA PRO A 11 -20.61 -12.52 1.27
C PRO A 11 -20.09 -13.91 1.62
N SER A 12 -18.99 -14.31 0.98
CA SER A 12 -18.06 -15.17 1.69
C SER A 12 -17.73 -14.41 2.97
N HIS A 13 -18.36 -14.78 4.08
CA HIS A 13 -18.11 -14.26 5.43
C HIS A 13 -16.69 -14.67 5.84
N HIS A 14 -15.69 -14.14 5.16
CA HIS A 14 -14.31 -14.20 5.56
C HIS A 14 -14.03 -12.91 6.31
N THR A 15 -13.80 -13.05 7.61
CA THR A 15 -13.19 -11.99 8.43
C THR A 15 -11.99 -11.42 7.67
N PRO A 16 -11.90 -10.09 7.52
CA PRO A 16 -10.82 -9.47 6.76
C PRO A 16 -9.46 -9.84 7.38
N LEU A 17 -8.52 -10.21 6.52
CA LEU A 17 -7.21 -10.74 6.89
C LEU A 17 -6.32 -9.63 7.50
N LEU A 18 -5.56 -9.97 8.53
CA LEU A 18 -4.70 -9.06 9.28
C LEU A 18 -3.25 -9.14 8.80
N GLU A 19 -2.36 -8.38 9.44
CA GLU A 19 -0.94 -8.36 9.09
C GLU A 19 -0.32 -9.76 9.17
N GLY A 20 0.33 -10.21 8.08
CA GLY A 20 0.99 -11.51 7.99
C GLY A 20 0.13 -12.63 7.39
N ASP A 21 -1.18 -12.44 7.27
CA ASP A 21 -2.06 -13.44 6.69
C ASP A 21 -1.86 -13.59 5.18
N ASN A 22 -1.96 -14.82 4.67
CA ASN A 22 -1.84 -15.10 3.25
C ASN A 22 -3.02 -14.51 2.47
N CYS A 23 -2.73 -13.78 1.39
CA CYS A 23 -3.72 -13.09 0.58
C CYS A 23 -3.56 -13.40 -0.91
N LEU A 24 -4.65 -13.36 -1.66
CA LEU A 24 -4.62 -13.44 -3.11
C LEU A 24 -4.76 -12.05 -3.74
N ARG A 25 -5.59 -11.20 -3.13
CA ARG A 25 -5.87 -9.82 -3.55
C ARG A 25 -5.89 -8.88 -2.34
N THR A 26 -5.65 -7.59 -2.60
CA THR A 26 -5.73 -6.55 -1.57
C THR A 26 -7.13 -6.41 -0.95
N SER A 27 -8.19 -6.79 -1.68
CA SER A 27 -9.57 -6.84 -1.18
C SER A 27 -9.78 -7.83 -0.03
N ASP A 28 -8.90 -8.82 0.09
CA ASP A 28 -9.01 -9.86 1.12
C ASP A 28 -8.44 -9.35 2.47
N CYS A 29 -7.57 -8.34 2.41
CA CYS A 29 -6.95 -7.72 3.57
C CYS A 29 -7.88 -6.69 4.23
N ALA A 30 -7.72 -6.50 5.53
CA ALA A 30 -8.41 -5.47 6.28
C ALA A 30 -8.09 -4.05 5.74
N PRO A 31 -8.98 -3.07 5.99
CA PRO A 31 -8.73 -1.68 5.64
C PRO A 31 -7.38 -1.18 6.21
N GLY A 32 -6.58 -0.52 5.38
CA GLY A 32 -5.24 -0.05 5.74
C GLY A 32 -4.12 -1.08 5.53
N TYR A 33 -4.43 -2.23 4.94
CA TYR A 33 -3.47 -3.24 4.52
C TYR A 33 -3.49 -3.44 3.00
N CYS A 34 -2.39 -3.93 2.44
CA CYS A 34 -2.31 -4.35 1.04
C CYS A 34 -1.78 -5.77 0.92
N CYS A 35 -2.13 -6.45 -0.17
CA CYS A 35 -1.57 -7.75 -0.47
C CYS A 35 -0.22 -7.60 -1.19
N ALA A 36 0.87 -7.95 -0.52
CA ALA A 36 2.23 -7.77 -1.02
C ALA A 36 3.08 -9.04 -0.89
N ARG A 37 4.01 -9.22 -1.83
CA ARG A 37 4.90 -10.39 -1.85
C ARG A 37 5.88 -10.38 -0.68
N HIS A 38 6.03 -11.53 -0.04
CA HIS A 38 7.04 -11.82 0.96
C HIS A 38 7.64 -13.19 0.64
N PHE A 39 8.88 -13.21 0.16
CA PHE A 39 9.51 -14.41 -0.40
C PHE A 39 8.68 -15.06 -1.53
N TRP A 40 8.20 -16.28 -1.29
CA TRP A 40 7.43 -17.11 -2.21
C TRP A 40 5.93 -16.85 -2.11
N ASP A 41 5.49 -16.22 -1.03
CA ASP A 41 4.09 -16.04 -0.69
C ASP A 41 3.63 -14.58 -0.84
N LYS A 42 2.31 -14.38 -0.80
CA LYS A 42 1.68 -13.07 -0.75
C LYS A 42 0.97 -12.95 0.59
N ILE A 43 1.29 -11.89 1.33
CA ILE A 43 0.72 -11.65 2.65
C ILE A 43 0.16 -10.23 2.75
N CYS A 44 -0.82 -10.05 3.63
CA CYS A 44 -1.33 -8.74 4.00
C CYS A 44 -0.25 -7.99 4.78
N LYS A 45 0.16 -6.82 4.28
CA LYS A 45 1.12 -5.91 4.92
C LYS A 45 0.47 -4.56 5.17
N ARG A 46 0.95 -3.83 6.16
CA ARG A 46 0.45 -2.48 6.46
C ARG A 46 0.77 -1.50 5.33
N MET A 47 -0.19 -0.64 4.99
CA MET A 47 0.04 0.50 4.12
C MET A 47 0.77 1.61 4.89
N PRO A 48 1.88 2.16 4.37
CA PRO A 48 2.61 3.21 5.08
C PRO A 48 1.75 4.48 5.20
N LYS A 49 1.78 5.07 6.39
CA LYS A 49 1.10 6.32 6.76
C LYS A 49 2.01 7.53 6.52
N GLU A 50 1.47 8.72 6.77
CA GLU A 50 2.20 9.96 6.59
C GLU A 50 3.51 9.98 7.41
N GLY A 51 4.62 10.33 6.78
CA GLY A 51 5.97 10.30 7.37
C GLY A 51 6.65 8.93 7.37
N GLU A 52 5.93 7.84 7.11
CA GLU A 52 6.53 6.50 7.06
C GLU A 52 7.25 6.25 5.73
N VAL A 53 8.31 5.43 5.79
CA VAL A 53 9.15 5.11 4.64
C VAL A 53 8.38 4.31 3.60
N CYS A 54 8.47 4.76 2.35
CA CYS A 54 7.90 4.10 1.20
C CYS A 54 8.99 3.76 0.18
N SER A 55 8.69 2.80 -0.71
CA SER A 55 9.55 2.50 -1.85
C SER A 55 8.71 2.64 -3.11
N LYS A 56 9.10 3.57 -4.00
CA LYS A 56 8.44 3.69 -5.29
C LYS A 56 8.82 2.46 -6.11
N ARG A 57 7.82 1.72 -6.61
CA ARG A 57 8.03 0.75 -7.69
C ARG A 57 8.49 1.53 -8.92
N GLY A 58 9.79 1.67 -9.09
CA GLY A 58 10.37 2.40 -10.22
C GLY A 58 10.21 1.56 -11.48
N ARG A 59 9.68 2.14 -12.55
CA ARG A 59 10.07 1.73 -13.91
C ARG A 59 11.58 1.96 -14.00
N LYS A 60 12.38 1.00 -13.56
CA LYS A 60 13.78 0.91 -13.93
C LYS A 60 13.83 -0.02 -15.13
N GLU A 61 14.51 0.44 -16.18
CA GLU A 61 14.77 -0.32 -17.41
C GLU A 61 15.64 -1.57 -17.21
N VAL A 62 16.12 -1.80 -15.98
CA VAL A 62 16.91 -2.97 -15.62
C VAL A 62 16.04 -3.93 -14.82
N PRO A 63 15.99 -5.24 -15.18
CA PRO A 63 15.34 -6.25 -14.37
C PRO A 63 16.16 -6.45 -13.08
N GLN A 64 15.98 -5.57 -12.09
CA GLN A 64 16.48 -5.85 -10.76
C GLN A 64 15.73 -7.06 -10.23
N SER A 65 16.52 -7.98 -9.66
CA SER A 65 16.12 -9.18 -8.94
C SER A 65 14.69 -9.10 -8.41
N HIS A 66 13.93 -10.19 -8.57
CA HIS A 66 12.63 -10.39 -7.90
C HIS A 66 12.68 -9.70 -6.54
N GLU A 67 12.04 -8.54 -6.41
CA GLU A 67 12.00 -7.80 -5.15
C GLU A 67 11.10 -8.65 -4.24
N LEU A 68 11.69 -9.66 -3.60
CA LEU A 68 11.04 -10.67 -2.75
C LEU A 68 10.25 -10.01 -1.62
N PHE A 69 10.58 -8.77 -1.31
CA PHE A 69 9.94 -7.94 -0.31
C PHE A 69 9.26 -6.73 -0.97
N GLN A 70 8.16 -6.97 -1.68
CA GLN A 70 7.31 -5.88 -2.15
C GLN A 70 6.77 -5.10 -0.93
N ARG A 71 6.81 -3.76 -0.98
CA ARG A 71 6.14 -2.89 -0.02
C ARG A 71 4.78 -2.47 -0.54
N CYS A 72 3.88 -2.12 0.38
CA CYS A 72 2.61 -1.51 0.02
C CYS A 72 2.79 -0.10 -0.52
N GLU A 73 1.84 0.33 -1.34
CA GLU A 73 1.66 1.73 -1.69
C GLU A 73 1.25 2.53 -0.45
N CYS A 74 1.53 3.84 -0.46
CA CYS A 74 1.11 4.73 0.62
C CYS A 74 -0.41 4.67 0.82
N SER A 75 -0.85 4.95 2.05
CA SER A 75 -2.26 5.08 2.38
C SER A 75 -2.97 6.09 1.44
N PRO A 76 -4.28 5.91 1.16
CA PRO A 76 -5.02 6.82 0.28
C PRO A 76 -4.84 8.30 0.67
N GLY A 77 -4.62 9.17 -0.32
CA GLY A 77 -4.35 10.60 -0.11
C GLY A 77 -2.90 10.94 0.24
N LEU A 78 -1.99 9.96 0.18
CA LEU A 78 -0.55 10.16 0.33
C LEU A 78 0.20 9.78 -0.96
N SER A 79 1.38 10.36 -1.15
CA SER A 79 2.29 10.06 -2.23
C SER A 79 3.69 9.82 -1.72
N CYS A 80 4.36 8.81 -2.29
CA CYS A 80 5.73 8.48 -1.96
C CYS A 80 6.70 9.51 -2.54
N ARG A 81 7.20 10.43 -1.70
CA ARG A 81 8.08 11.54 -2.08
C ARG A 81 9.43 11.42 -1.39
N LEU A 82 10.48 11.98 -2.00
CA LEU A 82 11.79 12.08 -1.34
C LEU A 82 11.66 12.99 -0.11
N GLN A 83 12.21 12.55 1.01
CA GLN A 83 12.33 13.40 2.18
C GLN A 83 13.47 14.40 1.93
N SER A 84 13.15 15.56 1.38
CA SER A 84 14.07 16.69 1.29
C SER A 84 13.94 17.48 2.57
N ASP A 85 14.76 17.20 3.59
CA ASP A 85 15.19 18.17 4.62
C ASP A 85 15.93 17.43 5.75
N ASN A 86 17.27 17.38 5.66
CA ASN A 86 18.17 18.01 6.63
C ASN A 86 19.63 17.89 6.14
N LYS A 87 20.40 18.98 6.18
CA LYS A 87 21.76 19.08 5.65
C LYS A 87 22.84 18.30 6.44
N ASP A 88 22.48 17.55 7.48
CA ASP A 88 23.45 17.05 8.48
C ASP A 88 23.57 15.54 8.67
N LYS A 89 22.92 14.71 7.84
CA LYS A 89 23.18 13.25 7.90
C LYS A 89 23.39 12.66 6.51
N GLN A 90 24.67 12.52 6.17
CA GLN A 90 25.18 11.59 5.16
C GLN A 90 24.36 10.28 5.19
N ASN A 91 23.81 9.92 4.02
CA ASN A 91 23.48 8.56 3.62
C ASN A 91 22.09 7.97 3.92
N SER A 92 20.98 8.68 3.64
CA SER A 92 19.80 7.96 3.14
C SER A 92 18.84 8.86 2.34
N ARG A 93 18.79 8.69 1.00
CA ARG A 93 17.80 9.32 0.10
C ARG A 93 16.42 8.64 0.25
N LEU A 94 15.95 8.47 1.49
CA LEU A 94 14.71 7.74 1.75
C LEU A 94 13.52 8.51 1.20
N ARG A 95 12.54 7.74 0.73
CA ARG A 95 11.24 8.29 0.37
C ARG A 95 10.27 8.00 1.51
N VAL A 96 9.39 8.94 1.76
CA VAL A 96 8.34 8.86 2.77
C VAL A 96 6.99 9.21 2.15
N CYS A 97 5.91 8.71 2.74
CA CYS A 97 4.57 9.06 2.32
C CYS A 97 4.21 10.45 2.83
N LEU A 98 3.95 11.39 1.92
CA LEU A 98 3.53 12.76 2.25
C LEU A 98 2.14 13.01 1.67
N ARG A 99 1.33 13.87 2.30
CA ARG A 99 0.01 14.23 1.77
C ARG A 99 0.10 14.72 0.33
N THR A 100 -0.75 14.15 -0.51
CA THR A 100 -1.04 14.76 -1.81
C THR A 100 -1.93 15.97 -1.56
N PHE A 101 -1.38 17.17 -1.71
CA PHE A 101 -2.21 18.36 -1.88
C PHE A 101 -2.90 18.26 -3.25
N THR A 102 -4.00 17.51 -3.32
CA THR A 102 -5.00 17.78 -4.35
C THR A 102 -5.60 19.13 -3.96
N PHE A 103 -5.02 20.21 -4.48
CA PHE A 103 -5.75 21.48 -4.55
C PHE A 103 -7.10 21.13 -5.18
N PHE A 104 -8.17 21.17 -4.39
CA PHE A 104 -9.50 21.36 -4.95
C PHE A 104 -9.37 22.61 -5.80
N LYS A 105 -9.27 22.42 -7.13
CA LYS A 105 -9.43 23.49 -8.10
C LYS A 105 -10.84 24.04 -7.83
N ARG A 106 -10.92 25.10 -7.03
CA ARG A 106 -12.12 25.93 -6.93
C ARG A 106 -12.37 26.59 -8.27
#